data_AF-A0A1F7W7K6-F1
#
_entry.id   AF-A0A1F7W7K6-F1
#
_cell.length_a   1.000
_cell.length_b   1.000
_cell.length_c   1.000
_cell.angle_alpha   90.00
_cell.angle_beta   90.00
_cell.angle_gamma   90.00
#
_symmetry.space_group_name_H-M   'P 1'
#
loop_
_entity.id
_entity.type
_entity.pdbx_description
1 polymer ?
#
loop_
_entity_poly.entity_id
_entity_poly.type
_entity_poly.pdbx_seq_one_letter_code
_entity_poly.pdbx_strand_id
1 'polypeptide(L)'
;MIAGPLPTDARTLMLHLGYTEHQTAGMGLTFVRSAHEAAFPRFHASIAETPEGGFVMNVHLDQAAFNGDGNHQYVWAYKNPQLDEETKRVCLAVDNLKRRLATGEPIEFSPREEIKSERIGIIAKFFQLM
;
A
#
# COMPACT_ATOMS: atom_id res chain seq x y z
N MET A 1 5.19 -11.97 6.62
CA MET A 1 5.60 -11.27 7.85
C MET A 1 6.91 -10.57 7.57
N ILE A 2 7.06 -9.32 8.02
CA ILE A 2 8.31 -8.57 7.96
C ILE A 2 8.79 -8.37 9.39
N ALA A 3 9.87 -9.04 9.77
CA ALA A 3 10.39 -8.99 11.12
C ALA A 3 10.99 -7.62 11.48
N GLY A 4 10.95 -7.23 12.74
CA GLY A 4 11.66 -6.07 13.26
C GLY A 4 13.15 -6.33 13.54
N PRO A 5 13.88 -5.31 14.03
CA PRO A 5 13.48 -3.91 14.01
C PRO A 5 13.42 -3.37 12.57
N LEU A 6 12.44 -2.52 12.29
CA LEU A 6 12.32 -1.84 11.00
C LEU A 6 13.22 -0.59 10.94
N PRO A 7 13.65 -0.18 9.74
CA PRO A 7 14.46 1.03 9.56
C PRO A 7 13.67 2.33 9.79
N THR A 8 12.34 2.26 9.82
CA THR A 8 11.41 3.37 10.08
C THR A 8 10.07 2.77 10.54
N ASP A 9 9.11 3.61 10.91
CA ASP A 9 7.76 3.14 11.26
C ASP A 9 7.07 2.45 10.06
N ALA A 10 6.11 1.57 10.34
CA ALA A 10 5.51 0.73 9.31
C ALA A 10 4.78 1.55 8.23
N ARG A 11 4.17 2.69 8.60
CA ARG A 11 3.51 3.60 7.66
C ARG A 11 4.52 4.23 6.70
N THR A 12 5.59 4.82 7.21
CA THR A 12 6.65 5.43 6.39
C THR A 12 7.29 4.40 5.46
N LEU A 13 7.50 3.17 5.94
CA LEU A 13 8.01 2.08 5.12
C LEU A 13 7.07 1.73 3.97
N MET A 14 5.76 1.63 4.21
CA MET A 14 4.77 1.36 3.16
C MET A 14 4.75 2.46 2.08
N LEU A 15 4.83 3.73 2.48
CA LEU A 15 4.92 4.85 1.55
C LEU A 15 6.17 4.75 0.67
N HIS A 16 7.31 4.40 1.27
CA HIS A 16 8.56 4.19 0.53
C HIS A 16 8.50 3.00 -0.43
N LEU A 17 7.75 1.96 -0.08
CA LEU A 17 7.50 0.81 -0.95
C LEU A 17 6.58 1.13 -2.14
N GLY A 18 6.12 2.38 -2.26
CA GLY A 18 5.28 2.86 -3.35
C GLY A 18 3.78 2.68 -3.11
N TYR A 19 3.39 2.27 -1.91
CA TYR A 19 1.98 2.25 -1.53
C TYR A 19 1.50 3.65 -1.14
N THR A 20 0.20 3.90 -1.32
CA THR A 20 -0.50 5.08 -0.83
C THR A 20 -1.49 4.65 0.24
N GLU A 21 -1.70 5.50 1.24
CA GLU A 21 -2.73 5.23 2.24
C GLU A 21 -4.12 5.20 1.60
N HIS A 22 -4.91 4.22 2.04
CA HIS A 22 -6.30 4.07 1.65
C HIS A 22 -7.08 3.92 2.95
N GLN A 23 -7.47 5.03 3.57
CA GLN A 23 -8.19 4.98 4.84
C GLN A 23 -9.64 4.55 4.61
N THR A 24 -9.99 3.38 5.12
CA THR A 24 -11.38 2.92 5.22
C THR A 24 -11.78 2.95 6.69
N ALA A 25 -12.89 3.62 7.01
CA ALA A 25 -13.34 3.77 8.40
C ALA A 25 -13.44 2.41 9.11
N GLY A 26 -12.73 2.25 10.23
CA GLY A 26 -12.78 1.05 11.07
C GLY A 26 -11.88 -0.12 10.64
N MET A 27 -11.11 -0.02 9.54
CA MET A 27 -10.34 -1.16 8.99
C MET A 27 -8.83 -1.15 9.30
N GLY A 28 -8.37 -0.32 10.23
CA GLY A 28 -6.93 -0.19 10.53
C GLY A 28 -6.15 0.52 9.42
N LEU A 29 -4.82 0.38 9.42
CA LEU A 29 -3.98 1.00 8.39
C LEU A 29 -3.97 0.15 7.11
N THR A 30 -4.64 0.67 6.09
CA THR A 30 -4.74 0.07 4.75
C THR A 30 -4.06 0.92 3.69
N PHE A 31 -3.50 0.24 2.71
CA PHE A 31 -2.61 0.78 1.70
C PHE A 31 -2.94 0.20 0.33
N VAL A 32 -2.79 0.99 -0.72
CA VAL A 32 -2.95 0.53 -2.10
C VAL A 32 -1.74 0.86 -2.96
N ARG A 33 -1.41 -0.02 -3.91
CA ARG A 33 -0.41 0.24 -4.95
C ARG A 33 -0.95 -0.25 -6.28
N SER A 34 -1.08 0.64 -7.27
CA SER A 34 -1.44 0.21 -8.62
C SER A 34 -0.34 -0.70 -9.20
N ALA A 35 -0.73 -1.80 -9.82
CA ALA A 35 0.19 -2.68 -10.53
C ALA A 35 0.63 -2.07 -11.88
N HIS A 36 -0.20 -1.19 -12.45
CA HIS A 36 0.03 -0.44 -13.69
C HIS A 36 -0.41 1.02 -13.52
N GLU A 37 -0.31 1.86 -14.56
CA GLU A 37 -0.74 3.27 -14.53
C GLU A 37 -2.26 3.48 -14.43
N ALA A 38 -3.04 2.40 -14.27
CA ALA A 38 -4.48 2.44 -14.10
C ALA A 38 -4.89 2.24 -12.63
N ALA A 39 -6.16 2.54 -12.31
CA ALA A 39 -6.72 2.32 -10.98
C ALA A 39 -6.76 0.82 -10.59
N PHE A 40 -6.85 -0.06 -11.58
CA PHE A 40 -6.82 -1.51 -11.42
C PHE A 40 -5.98 -2.14 -12.55
N PRO A 41 -5.37 -3.32 -12.33
CA PRO A 41 -5.30 -4.02 -11.06
C PRO A 41 -4.43 -3.28 -10.03
N ARG A 42 -4.77 -3.41 -8.74
CA ARG A 42 -4.03 -2.80 -7.63
C ARG A 42 -3.83 -3.80 -6.48
N PHE A 43 -2.69 -3.70 -5.81
CA PHE A 43 -2.45 -4.40 -4.56
C PHE A 43 -3.10 -3.65 -3.43
N HIS A 44 -3.94 -4.31 -2.64
CA HIS A 44 -4.53 -3.78 -1.42
C HIS A 44 -3.92 -4.51 -0.24
N ALA A 45 -3.28 -3.76 0.65
CA ALA A 45 -2.56 -4.28 1.80
C ALA A 45 -3.12 -3.70 3.11
N SER A 46 -3.39 -4.54 4.10
CA SER A 46 -3.55 -4.11 5.50
C SER A 46 -2.29 -4.47 6.28
N ILE A 47 -1.91 -3.60 7.22
CA ILE A 47 -0.77 -3.83 8.10
C ILE A 47 -1.19 -3.92 9.56
N ALA A 48 -0.51 -4.77 10.31
CA ALA A 48 -0.58 -4.85 11.75
C ALA A 48 0.84 -4.90 12.31
N GLU A 49 1.20 -3.94 13.16
CA GLU A 49 2.52 -3.91 13.80
C GLU A 49 2.68 -5.09 14.77
N THR A 50 3.91 -5.60 14.90
CA THR A 50 4.23 -6.66 15.87
C THR A 50 4.92 -6.08 17.11
N PRO A 51 4.82 -6.74 18.27
CA PRO A 51 5.50 -6.30 19.50
C PRO A 51 7.02 -6.16 19.36
N GLU A 52 7.64 -6.91 18.43
CA GLU A 52 9.07 -6.89 18.15
C GLU A 52 9.49 -5.74 17.22
N GLY A 53 8.60 -4.80 16.94
CA GLY A 53 8.85 -3.66 16.06
C GLY A 53 8.91 -4.02 14.58
N GLY A 54 8.24 -5.11 14.17
CA GLY A 54 8.00 -5.51 12.79
C GLY A 54 6.55 -5.25 12.36
N PHE A 55 6.11 -5.85 11.25
CA PHE A 55 4.70 -5.87 10.89
C PHE A 55 4.29 -7.12 10.10
N VAL A 56 3.02 -7.46 10.20
CA VAL A 56 2.32 -8.41 9.33
C VAL A 56 1.62 -7.61 8.25
N MET A 57 1.87 -7.97 7.00
CA MET A 57 1.22 -7.41 5.82
C MET A 57 0.30 -8.47 5.22
N ASN A 58 -1.00 -8.20 5.16
CA ASN A 58 -1.97 -9.01 4.44
C ASN A 58 -2.28 -8.31 3.12
N VAL A 59 -1.95 -8.94 2.00
CA VAL A 59 -2.08 -8.34 0.67
C VAL A 59 -2.96 -9.19 -0.23
N HIS A 60 -3.82 -8.55 -1.01
CA HIS A 60 -4.57 -9.16 -2.11
C HIS A 60 -4.53 -8.26 -3.35
N LEU A 61 -4.78 -8.85 -4.51
CA LEU A 61 -4.83 -8.15 -5.79
C LEU A 61 -6.27 -7.86 -6.17
N ASP A 62 -6.69 -6.60 -6.15
CA ASP A 62 -7.94 -6.13 -6.76
C ASP A 62 -7.77 -6.06 -8.28
N GLN A 63 -8.54 -6.83 -9.07
CA GLN A 63 -8.48 -6.77 -10.54
C GLN A 63 -9.44 -5.76 -11.18
N ALA A 64 -10.53 -5.42 -10.51
CA ALA A 64 -11.53 -4.49 -11.00
C ALA A 64 -12.30 -3.86 -9.83
N ALA A 65 -12.94 -2.73 -10.08
CA ALA A 65 -13.89 -2.13 -9.16
C ALA A 65 -15.18 -2.96 -9.12
N PHE A 66 -15.33 -3.80 -8.10
CA PHE A 66 -16.61 -4.45 -7.79
C PHE A 66 -17.29 -3.66 -6.67
N ASN A 67 -18.23 -2.78 -7.04
CA ASN A 67 -19.11 -2.03 -6.12
C ASN A 67 -18.42 -1.33 -4.92
N GLY A 68 -17.13 -1.00 -5.03
CA GLY A 68 -16.34 -0.38 -3.94
C GLY A 68 -15.65 -1.36 -2.98
N ASP A 69 -16.05 -2.63 -2.99
CA ASP A 69 -15.58 -3.65 -2.03
C ASP A 69 -14.40 -4.51 -2.55
N GLY A 70 -14.06 -4.39 -3.83
CA GLY A 70 -12.96 -5.16 -4.44
C GLY A 70 -13.31 -6.64 -4.60
N ASN A 71 -12.31 -7.50 -4.63
CA ASN A 71 -12.45 -8.92 -4.99
C ASN A 71 -11.97 -9.89 -3.87
N HIS A 72 -11.88 -9.38 -2.65
CA HIS A 72 -11.39 -10.09 -1.45
C HIS A 72 -12.17 -11.37 -1.11
N GLN A 73 -13.36 -11.58 -1.67
CA GLN A 73 -14.13 -12.82 -1.55
C GLN A 73 -13.56 -13.98 -2.38
N TYR A 74 -12.67 -13.71 -3.34
CA TYR A 74 -12.18 -14.74 -4.26
C TYR A 74 -10.76 -15.20 -3.93
N VAL A 75 -10.55 -16.52 -3.91
CA VAL A 75 -9.24 -17.15 -3.60
C VAL A 75 -8.11 -16.65 -4.51
N TRP A 76 -8.39 -16.39 -5.78
CA TRP A 76 -7.39 -15.92 -6.73
C TRP A 76 -6.84 -14.52 -6.39
N ALA A 77 -7.59 -13.70 -5.62
CA ALA A 77 -7.11 -12.41 -5.16
C ALA A 77 -5.91 -12.56 -4.20
N TYR A 78 -5.81 -13.69 -3.50
CA TYR A 78 -4.74 -14.01 -2.54
C TYR A 78 -3.69 -14.97 -3.09
N LYS A 79 -3.90 -15.56 -4.27
CA LYS A 79 -2.97 -16.53 -4.85
C LYS A 79 -2.90 -16.36 -6.36
N ASN A 80 -1.91 -15.61 -6.81
CA ASN A 80 -1.60 -15.41 -8.21
C ASN A 80 -0.12 -14.99 -8.38
N PRO A 81 0.46 -15.17 -9.60
CA PRO A 81 1.87 -14.84 -9.84
C PRO A 81 2.22 -13.37 -9.59
N GLN A 82 1.30 -12.44 -9.83
CA GLN A 82 1.55 -11.01 -9.61
C GLN A 82 1.71 -10.68 -8.11
N LEU A 83 0.94 -11.37 -7.25
CA LEU A 83 1.08 -11.25 -5.80
C LEU A 83 2.40 -11.86 -5.30
N ASP A 84 2.84 -12.97 -5.89
CA ASP A 84 4.12 -13.59 -5.57
C ASP A 84 5.30 -12.67 -5.93
N GLU A 85 5.24 -12.04 -7.11
CA GLU A 85 6.22 -11.04 -7.54
C GLU A 85 6.23 -9.81 -6.63
N GLU A 86 5.05 -9.32 -6.24
CA GLU A 86 4.95 -8.18 -5.32
C GLU A 86 5.49 -8.51 -3.93
N THR A 87 5.21 -9.71 -3.42
CA THR A 87 5.75 -10.18 -2.14
C THR A 87 7.27 -10.22 -2.17
N LYS A 88 7.87 -10.77 -3.26
CA LYS A 88 9.32 -10.78 -3.45
C LYS A 88 9.89 -9.36 -3.52
N ARG A 89 9.24 -8.46 -4.27
CA ARG A 89 9.67 -7.06 -4.38
C ARG A 89 9.71 -6.37 -3.02
N VAL A 90 8.65 -6.53 -2.22
CA VAL A 90 8.56 -5.95 -0.88
C VAL A 90 9.64 -6.52 0.05
N CYS A 91 9.82 -7.85 0.08
CA CYS A 91 10.86 -8.48 0.90
C CYS A 91 12.26 -7.98 0.52
N LEU A 92 12.60 -7.98 -0.78
CA LEU A 92 13.90 -7.51 -1.26
C LEU A 92 14.15 -6.04 -0.92
N ALA A 93 13.13 -5.18 -1.07
CA ALA A 93 13.25 -3.76 -0.74
C ALA A 93 13.49 -3.55 0.76
N VAL A 94 12.76 -4.27 1.62
CA VAL A 94 12.94 -4.15 3.08
C VAL A 94 14.30 -4.69 3.52
N ASP A 95 14.74 -5.83 2.97
CA ASP A 95 16.06 -6.40 3.28
C ASP A 95 17.19 -5.45 2.84
N ASN A 96 17.04 -4.79 1.69
CA ASN A 96 17.97 -3.75 1.25
C ASN A 96 18.04 -2.57 2.22
N LEU A 97 16.89 -2.08 2.70
CA LEU A 97 16.85 -0.98 3.66
C LEU A 97 17.49 -1.36 5.00
N LYS A 98 17.21 -2.57 5.50
CA LYS A 98 17.85 -3.09 6.72
C LYS A 98 19.37 -3.20 6.58
N ARG A 99 19.84 -3.68 5.42
CA ARG A 99 21.27 -3.75 5.12
C ARG A 99 21.93 -2.37 5.15
N ARG A 100 21.32 -1.39 4.49
CA ARG A 100 21.81 0.01 4.46
C ARG A 100 21.88 0.61 5.85
N LEU A 101 20.86 0.37 6.68
CA LEU A 101 20.86 0.79 8.08
C LEU A 101 22.02 0.17 8.85
N ALA A 102 22.26 -1.13 8.66
CA ALA A 102 23.35 -1.85 9.33
C ALA A 102 24.75 -1.40 8.87
N THR A 103 24.91 -0.97 7.61
CA THR A 103 26.17 -0.45 7.07
C THR A 103 26.36 1.05 7.30
N GLY A 104 25.37 1.75 7.88
CA GLY A 104 25.39 3.20 8.06
C GLY A 104 25.25 3.98 6.75
N GLU A 105 24.81 3.33 5.67
CA GLU A 105 24.50 4.00 4.43
C GLU A 105 23.26 4.89 4.61
N PRO A 106 23.29 6.16 4.16
CA PRO A 106 22.14 7.04 4.25
C PRO A 106 20.92 6.40 3.59
N ILE A 107 19.78 6.40 4.29
CA ILE A 107 18.48 6.00 3.73
C ILE A 107 17.70 7.26 3.44
N GLU A 108 17.62 7.65 2.16
CA GLU A 108 16.73 8.71 1.73
C GLU A 108 15.35 8.13 1.44
N PHE A 109 14.41 8.42 2.35
CA PHE A 109 13.00 8.25 2.06
C PHE A 109 12.56 9.45 1.22
N SER A 110 12.51 9.28 -0.10
CA SER A 110 11.92 10.31 -0.96
C SER A 110 10.50 10.59 -0.48
N PRO A 111 10.16 11.84 -0.12
CA PRO A 111 8.77 12.22 -0.01
C PRO A 111 8.20 12.01 -1.40
N ARG A 112 7.31 11.03 -1.56
CA ARG A 112 6.47 11.00 -2.75
C ARG A 112 5.80 12.36 -2.76
N GLU A 113 6.07 13.17 -3.78
CA GLU A 113 5.44 14.48 -3.94
C GLU A 113 3.96 14.29 -3.61
N GLU A 114 3.44 15.09 -2.66
CA GLU A 114 2.01 15.17 -2.46
C GLU A 114 1.41 15.38 -3.85
N ILE A 115 0.79 14.34 -4.41
CA ILE A 115 -0.04 14.50 -5.59
C ILE A 115 -1.19 15.34 -5.07
N LYS A 116 -1.06 16.66 -5.19
CA LYS A 116 -2.12 17.61 -4.98
C LYS A 116 -3.31 17.06 -5.75
N SER A 117 -4.38 16.74 -5.03
CA SER A 117 -5.64 16.27 -5.57
C SER A 117 -6.31 17.42 -6.33
N GLU A 118 -5.73 17.86 -7.45
CA GLU A 118 -6.30 18.88 -8.32
C GLU A 118 -7.03 18.25 -9.51
N ARG A 119 -7.64 17.07 -9.35
CA ARG A 119 -8.58 16.52 -10.36
C ARG A 119 -9.70 15.67 -9.73
N ILE A 120 -10.56 16.28 -8.94
CA ILE A 120 -11.99 15.92 -8.91
C ILE A 120 -12.80 17.20 -9.05
N GLY A 121 -12.68 17.84 -10.21
CA GLY A 121 -13.80 18.59 -10.76
C GLY A 121 -14.66 17.59 -11.50
N ILE A 122 -15.85 17.29 -10.97
CA ILE A 122 -17.09 16.89 -11.69
C ILE A 122 -18.17 16.57 -10.62
N ILE A 123 -19.25 17.36 -10.66
CA ILE A 123 -20.56 17.21 -10.01
C ILE A 123 -20.67 17.66 -8.53
N ALA A 124 -20.64 18.98 -8.35
CA ALA A 124 -21.50 19.65 -7.37
C ALA A 124 -22.25 20.79 -8.09
N LYS A 125 -23.17 20.43 -8.98
CA LYS A 125 -24.19 21.33 -9.53
C LYS A 125 -25.49 20.56 -9.61
N PHE A 126 -26.22 20.51 -8.49
CA PHE A 126 -27.67 20.42 -8.44
C PHE A 126 -28.04 20.63 -6.98
N PHE A 127 -28.34 21.87 -6.59
CA PHE A 127 -29.40 22.27 -5.64
C PHE A 127 -29.28 23.77 -5.40
N GLN A 128 -29.70 24.55 -6.40
CA GLN A 128 -30.29 25.86 -6.15
C GLN A 128 -31.17 26.23 -7.34
N LEU A 129 -32.43 25.77 -7.27
CA LEU A 129 -33.60 26.32 -7.95
C LEU A 129 -34.81 25.50 -7.46
N MET A 130 -35.37 25.93 -6.33
CA MET A 130 -36.81 26.14 -6.07
C MET A 130 -36.96 26.62 -4.63
#